data_AF-R6FRF0-F1
#
_entry.id   AF-R6FRF0-F1
#
_cell.length_a   1.000
_cell.length_b   1.000
_cell.length_c   1.000
_cell.angle_alpha   90.00
_cell.angle_beta   90.00
_cell.angle_gamma   90.00
#
_symmetry.space_group_name_H-M   'P 1'
#
loop_
_entity.id
_entity.type
_entity.pdbx_description
1 polymer ?
#
loop_
_entity_poly.entity_id
_entity_poly.type
_entity_poly.pdbx_seq_one_letter_code
_entity_poly.pdbx_strand_id
1 'polypeptide(L)' 'MTAVKEKVETSVDSLSSGAGKTLLGIYSTDGVRRTMCRKGINILRYSDGSAKKIVKR' A
#
# COMPACT_ATOMS: atom_id res chain seq x y z
N MET A 1 31.82 -4.05 6.83
CA MET A 1 30.50 -3.39 6.75
C MET A 1 29.44 -4.46 6.94
N THR A 2 28.84 -4.50 8.13
CA THR A 2 27.85 -5.50 8.55
C THR A 2 26.48 -5.10 8.03
N ALA A 3 25.84 -5.98 7.25
CA ALA A 3 24.48 -5.80 6.76
C ALA A 3 23.50 -5.98 7.93
N VAL A 4 22.83 -4.90 8.33
CA VAL A 4 21.76 -4.95 9.34
C VAL A 4 20.51 -5.48 8.63
N LYS A 5 20.14 -6.71 8.97
CA LYS A 5 18.91 -7.36 8.51
C LYS A 5 17.76 -6.84 9.37
N GLU A 6 17.13 -5.75 8.93
CA GLU A 6 15.97 -5.19 9.62
C GLU A 6 14.74 -6.09 9.42
N LYS A 7 14.32 -6.70 10.52
CA LYS A 7 13.08 -7.45 10.66
C LYS A 7 11.97 -6.43 10.91
N VAL A 8 11.32 -5.96 9.85
CA VAL A 8 10.19 -5.02 10.00
C VAL A 8 8.89 -5.80 10.11
N GLU A 9 8.33 -5.66 11.30
CA GLU A 9 7.05 -6.20 11.74
C GLU A 9 5.89 -5.63 10.93
N THR A 10 4.83 -6.42 10.91
CA THR A 10 3.59 -6.20 10.19
C THR A 10 2.85 -4.93 10.63
N SER A 11 3.16 -3.79 10.02
CA SER A 11 2.33 -2.58 10.14
C SER A 11 2.31 -1.84 8.80
N VAL A 12 1.18 -1.25 8.48
CA VAL A 12 0.88 -0.57 7.21
C VAL A 12 1.58 0.80 7.18
N ASP A 13 2.86 0.86 7.51
CA ASP A 13 3.57 2.12 7.82
C ASP A 13 4.65 2.51 6.79
N SER A 14 4.78 1.79 5.68
CA SER A 14 5.67 2.19 4.58
C SER A 14 4.93 2.21 3.25
N LEU A 15 3.89 3.04 3.17
CA LEU A 15 3.29 3.45 1.88
C LEU A 15 4.02 4.61 1.20
N SER A 16 5.27 4.86 1.58
CA SER A 16 6.26 5.36 0.62
C SER A 16 6.69 4.17 -0.24
N SER A 17 5.99 3.94 -1.36
CA SER A 17 6.65 3.20 -2.43
C SER A 17 7.90 4.02 -2.75
N GLY A 18 9.09 3.45 -2.56
CA GLY A 18 10.40 4.13 -2.54
C GLY A 18 10.81 4.94 -3.79
N ALA A 19 9.85 5.37 -4.61
CA ALA A 19 9.94 6.22 -5.78
C ALA A 19 9.28 7.61 -5.57
N GLY A 20 9.08 8.07 -4.32
CA GLY A 20 8.55 9.43 -4.04
C GLY A 20 7.05 9.61 -4.31
N LYS A 21 6.28 8.52 -4.37
CA LYS A 21 4.82 8.58 -4.62
C LYS A 21 4.06 8.48 -3.30
N THR A 22 3.15 9.43 -3.08
CA THR A 22 2.32 9.46 -1.87
C THR A 22 1.04 8.67 -2.11
N LEU A 23 0.67 7.78 -1.18
CA LEU A 23 -0.61 7.10 -1.23
C LEU A 23 -1.75 8.07 -0.88
N LEU A 24 -2.74 8.20 -1.76
CA LEU A 24 -3.94 9.00 -1.53
C LEU A 24 -5.05 8.21 -0.83
N GLY A 25 -5.16 6.91 -1.12
CA GLY A 25 -6.16 6.06 -0.51
C GLY A 25 -6.17 4.63 -1.00
N ILE A 26 -6.88 3.81 -0.25
CA ILE A 26 -7.15 2.41 -0.55
C ILE A 26 -8.64 2.33 -0.90
N TYR A 27 -8.97 1.59 -1.96
CA TYR A 27 -10.34 1.45 -2.46
C TYR A 27 -10.66 -0.03 -2.69
N SER A 28 -11.93 -0.42 -2.57
CA SER A 28 -12.40 -1.70 -3.13
C SER A 28 -12.66 -1.59 -4.63
N THR A 29 -12.94 -2.73 -5.26
CA THR A 29 -13.27 -2.84 -6.68
C THR A 29 -14.57 -2.14 -7.07
N ASP A 30 -15.45 -1.88 -6.10
CA ASP A 30 -16.66 -1.07 -6.22
C ASP A 30 -16.39 0.44 -6.12
N GLY A 31 -15.13 0.85 -5.91
CA GLY A 31 -14.75 2.26 -5.76
C GLY A 31 -14.94 2.84 -4.35
N VAL A 32 -15.37 2.04 -3.37
CA VAL A 32 -15.53 2.52 -1.98
C VAL A 32 -14.17 2.71 -1.30
N ARG A 33 -13.94 3.90 -0.72
CA ARG A 33 -12.71 4.21 0.03
C ARG A 33 -12.66 3.42 1.33
N ARG A 34 -11.49 2.85 1.62
CA ARG A 34 -11.20 2.05 2.81
C ARG A 34 -10.09 2.70 3.61
N THR A 35 -10.16 2.55 4.92
CA THR A 35 -9.12 2.99 5.85
C THR A 35 -7.89 2.09 5.84
N MET A 36 -8.06 0.81 5.47
CA MET A 36 -6.98 -0.18 5.40
C MET A 36 -7.28 -1.30 4.40
N CYS A 37 -6.25 -2.07 4.04
CA CYS A 37 -6.38 -3.21 3.15
C CYS A 37 -7.12 -4.37 3.84
N ARG A 38 -8.27 -4.79 3.26
CA ARG A 38 -9.05 -5.94 3.71
C ARG A 38 -8.74 -7.19 2.88
N LYS A 39 -9.24 -8.35 3.32
CA LYS A 39 -9.20 -9.60 2.53
C LYS A 39 -9.83 -9.36 1.15
N GLY A 40 -9.23 -9.95 0.12
CA GLY A 40 -9.62 -9.77 -1.28
C GLY A 40 -8.84 -8.67 -1.99
N ILE A 41 -9.46 -8.10 -3.03
CA ILE A 41 -8.84 -7.11 -3.90
C ILE A 41 -8.89 -5.73 -3.25
N ASN A 42 -7.76 -5.03 -3.21
CA ASN A 42 -7.68 -3.62 -2.82
C ASN A 42 -6.94 -2.84 -3.91
N ILE A 43 -7.36 -1.61 -4.15
CA ILE A 43 -6.82 -0.71 -5.17
C ILE A 43 -6.21 0.48 -4.44
N LEU A 44 -4.90 0.65 -4.54
CA LEU A 44 -4.15 1.76 -4.00
C LEU A 44 -4.06 2.85 -5.06
N ARG A 45 -4.42 4.09 -4.73
CA ARG A 45 -4.27 5.26 -5.61
C ARG A 45 -3.16 6.15 -5.09
N TYR A 46 -2.29 6.61 -5.99
CA TYR A 46 -1.14 7.44 -5.66
C TYR A 46 -1.30 8.86 -6.23
N SER A 47 -0.51 9.79 -5.68
CA SER A 47 -0.53 11.22 -6.02
C SER A 47 -0.12 11.52 -7.46
N ASP A 48 0.60 10.60 -8.11
CA ASP A 48 1.00 10.70 -9.52
C ASP A 48 -0.08 10.20 -10.49
N GLY A 49 -1.29 9.92 -9.99
CA GLY A 49 -2.40 9.37 -10.78
C GLY A 49 -2.34 7.86 -10.99
N SER A 50 -1.24 7.20 -10.61
CA SER A 50 -1.10 5.76 -10.76
C SER A 50 -1.99 4.98 -9.78
N ALA A 51 -2.31 3.74 -10.15
CA ALA A 51 -3.07 2.82 -9.32
C ALA A 51 -2.38 1.46 -9.23
N LYS A 52 -2.35 0.86 -8.04
CA LYS A 52 -1.83 -0.49 -7.82
C LYS A 52 -2.91 -1.40 -7.25
N LYS A 53 -3.17 -2.50 -7.93
CA LYS A 53 -4.03 -3.57 -7.43
C LYS A 53 -3.21 -4.50 -6.54
N ILE A 54 -3.71 -4.79 -5.35
CA ILE A 54 -3.16 -5.82 -4.46
C ILE A 54 -4.25 -6.83 -4.11
N VAL A 55 -3.86 -8.09 -3.92
CA VAL A 55 -4.75 -9.16 -3.48
C VAL A 55 -4.26 -9.65 -2.13
N LYS A 56 -5.07 -9.45 -1.10
CA LYS A 56 -4.78 -9.92 0.26
C LYS A 56 -5.54 -11.24 0.49
N ARG A 57 -4.83 -12.30 0.83
CA ARG A 57 -5.44 -13.59 1.20
C ARG A 57 -6.13 -13.50 2.56
#